data_AF-A0A415EHL4-F1
#
_entry.id   AF-A0A415EHL4-F1
#
_cell.length_a   1.000
_cell.length_b   1.000
_cell.length_c   1.000
_cell.angle_alpha   90.00
_cell.angle_beta   90.00
_cell.angle_gamma   90.00
#
_symmetry.space_group_name_H-M   'P 1'
#
loop_
_entity.id
_entity.type
_entity.pdbx_description
1 polymer ?
#
loop_
_entity_poly.entity_id
_entity_poly.type
_entity_poly.pdbx_seq_one_letter_code
_entity_poly.pdbx_strand_id
1 'polypeptide(L)'
;MEYPDDLEACPGCQAPNEEVTARVLTETERDSFAGTTIEARVDDGETDETFKVYDQEDLRREEEKKARLARLKAAGLSILKTALVVVALFTLFGFLMPALFVFLVIGLAVCAGWWFMHRGF
;
A
#
# COMPACT_ATOMS: atom_id res chain seq x y z
N MET A 1 8.86 -32.93 31.59
CA MET A 1 8.44 -32.92 33.01
C MET A 1 7.05 -32.35 33.01
N GLU A 2 6.04 -33.20 33.20
CA GLU A 2 4.65 -32.74 33.43
C GLU A 2 4.64 -31.87 34.69
N TYR A 3 4.04 -30.69 34.61
CA TYR A 3 3.82 -29.86 35.78
C TYR A 3 2.57 -30.40 36.49
N PRO A 4 2.63 -30.72 37.80
CA PRO A 4 1.45 -31.20 38.50
C PRO A 4 0.39 -30.08 38.52
N ASP A 5 -0.84 -30.39 38.09
CA ASP A 5 -1.94 -29.42 38.04
C ASP A 5 -2.47 -29.04 39.43
N ASP A 6 -2.02 -29.75 40.48
CA ASP A 6 -2.55 -29.68 41.84
C ASP A 6 -1.74 -28.76 42.78
N LEU A 7 -1.16 -27.66 42.29
CA LEU A 7 -0.48 -26.70 43.17
C LEU A 7 -1.50 -25.76 43.83
N GLU A 8 -1.66 -25.90 45.15
CA GLU A 8 -2.47 -24.99 45.99
C GLU A 8 -1.96 -23.54 46.00
N ALA A 9 -0.68 -23.33 45.70
CA ALA A 9 -0.06 -22.00 45.66
C ALA A 9 1.09 -21.93 44.66
N CYS A 10 1.30 -20.75 44.07
CA CYS A 10 2.42 -20.50 43.17
C CYS A 10 3.75 -20.61 43.94
N PRO A 11 4.69 -21.50 43.55
CA PRO A 11 5.92 -21.73 44.30
C PRO A 11 6.88 -20.52 44.29
N GLY A 12 6.71 -19.58 43.35
CA GLY A 12 7.55 -18.38 43.23
C GLY A 12 7.10 -17.19 44.07
N CYS A 13 5.81 -17.08 44.40
CA CYS A 13 5.28 -15.93 45.13
C CYS A 13 4.30 -16.29 46.27
N GLN A 14 4.05 -17.59 46.50
CA GLN A 14 3.13 -18.13 47.51
C GLN A 14 1.71 -17.55 47.43
N ALA A 15 1.35 -16.98 46.27
CA ALA A 15 -0.01 -16.55 46.00
C ALA A 15 -0.94 -17.79 45.94
N PRO A 16 -2.10 -17.75 46.61
CA PRO A 16 -3.06 -18.85 46.58
C PRO A 16 -3.56 -19.05 45.15
N ASN A 17 -3.58 -20.30 44.70
CA ASN A 17 -4.10 -20.67 43.39
C ASN A 17 -5.63 -20.75 43.47
N GLU A 18 -6.28 -19.61 43.74
CA GLU A 18 -7.74 -19.52 43.67
C GLU A 18 -8.18 -19.79 42.23
N GLU A 19 -9.34 -20.42 42.04
CA GLU A 19 -9.99 -20.62 40.72
C GLU A 19 -10.43 -19.27 40.14
N VAL A 20 -9.46 -18.41 39.82
CA VAL A 20 -9.70 -17.17 39.12
C VAL A 20 -10.00 -17.59 37.69
N THR A 21 -11.21 -17.25 37.23
CA THR A 21 -11.61 -17.42 35.84
C THR A 21 -10.55 -16.77 34.95
N ALA A 22 -9.66 -17.58 34.38
CA ALA A 22 -8.66 -17.14 33.42
C ALA A 22 -9.43 -16.65 32.19
N ARG A 23 -9.68 -15.34 32.14
CA ARG A 23 -10.39 -14.73 31.03
C ARG A 23 -9.39 -14.50 29.91
N VAL A 24 -9.57 -15.22 28.80
CA VAL A 24 -8.84 -14.95 27.56
C VAL A 24 -9.20 -13.53 27.11
N LEU A 25 -8.21 -12.66 27.01
CA LEU A 25 -8.40 -11.29 26.56
C LEU A 25 -8.85 -11.28 25.09
N THR A 26 -9.71 -10.32 24.74
CA THR A 26 -10.07 -10.06 23.34
C THR A 26 -8.89 -9.43 22.59
N GLU A 27 -8.87 -9.51 21.25
CA GLU A 27 -7.75 -9.00 20.43
C GLU A 27 -7.40 -7.54 20.74
N THR A 28 -8.41 -6.69 20.95
CA THR A 28 -8.24 -5.27 21.27
C THR A 28 -7.70 -5.03 22.69
N GLU A 29 -8.08 -5.88 23.66
CA GLU A 29 -7.56 -5.80 25.03
C GLU A 29 -6.14 -6.36 25.13
N ARG A 30 -5.80 -7.38 24.32
CA ARG A 30 -4.45 -7.92 24.15
C ARG A 30 -3.48 -6.85 23.63
N ASP A 31 -3.88 -6.11 22.60
CA ASP A 31 -3.00 -5.11 21.95
C ASP A 31 -2.74 -3.87 22.83
N SER A 32 -3.53 -3.67 23.90
CA SER A 32 -3.32 -2.61 24.90
C SER A 32 -2.63 -3.11 26.19
N PHE A 33 -2.37 -4.42 26.31
CA PHE A 33 -1.70 -5.01 27.46
C PHE A 33 -0.20 -4.75 27.41
N ALA A 34 0.35 -4.11 28.44
CA ALA A 34 1.76 -3.75 28.55
C ALA A 34 2.63 -4.93 29.03
N GLY A 35 2.55 -6.09 28.36
CA GLY A 35 3.30 -7.30 28.70
C GLY A 35 3.47 -8.24 27.51
N THR A 36 4.33 -9.25 27.63
CA THR A 36 4.59 -10.23 26.57
C THR A 36 3.52 -11.32 26.58
N THR A 37 2.75 -11.45 25.49
CA THR A 37 1.73 -12.51 25.35
C THR A 37 2.25 -13.67 24.52
N ILE A 38 2.07 -14.90 25.01
CA ILE A 38 2.44 -16.14 24.31
C ILE A 38 1.18 -16.64 23.61
N GLU A 39 1.20 -16.73 22.28
CA GLU A 39 0.10 -17.30 21.51
C GLU A 39 0.22 -18.83 21.48
N ALA A 40 -0.78 -19.52 22.02
CA ALA A 40 -0.95 -20.95 21.77
C ALA A 40 -1.63 -21.12 20.40
N ARG A 41 -0.90 -21.63 19.42
CA ARG A 41 -1.44 -21.95 18.09
C ARG A 41 -2.51 -23.03 18.24
N VAL A 42 -3.70 -22.76 17.72
CA VAL A 42 -4.77 -23.77 17.57
C VAL A 42 -4.23 -24.84 16.63
N ASP A 43 -4.17 -26.08 17.14
CA ASP A 43 -3.72 -27.30 16.45
C ASP A 43 -4.25 -27.40 15.01
N ASP A 44 -3.41 -27.02 14.05
CA ASP A 44 -3.52 -27.39 12.65
C ASP A 44 -2.43 -28.41 12.30
N GLY A 45 -2.44 -29.55 13.01
CA GLY A 45 -2.14 -30.86 12.44
C GLY A 45 -0.87 -31.05 11.62
N GLU A 46 0.22 -30.32 11.90
CA GLU A 46 1.52 -30.53 11.26
C GLU A 46 2.59 -30.65 12.35
N THR A 47 3.08 -31.88 12.52
CA THR A 47 4.27 -32.21 13.29
C THR A 47 5.50 -31.57 12.63
N ASP A 48 5.73 -30.30 12.92
CA ASP A 48 7.04 -29.69 12.75
C ASP A 48 7.21 -28.61 13.82
N GLU A 49 7.86 -29.00 14.91
CA GLU A 49 8.12 -28.27 16.14
C GLU A 49 9.10 -27.08 15.97
N THR A 50 9.06 -26.43 14.81
CA THR A 50 9.77 -25.17 14.59
C THR A 50 8.89 -24.02 15.06
N PHE A 51 8.94 -23.74 16.37
CA PHE A 51 8.46 -22.48 16.94
C PHE A 51 9.22 -21.32 16.28
N LYS A 52 8.63 -20.73 15.24
CA LYS A 52 9.18 -19.52 14.61
C LYS A 52 8.70 -18.32 15.44
N VAL A 53 9.49 -17.99 16.48
CA VAL A 53 9.33 -16.74 17.21
C VAL A 53 9.59 -15.61 16.23
N TYR A 54 8.52 -14.99 15.75
CA TYR A 54 8.65 -13.74 15.01
C TYR A 54 9.00 -12.68 16.03
N ASP A 55 10.27 -12.26 16.05
CA ASP A 55 10.66 -11.09 16.81
C ASP A 55 9.80 -9.93 16.33
N GLN A 56 9.13 -9.24 17.27
CA GLN A 56 8.26 -8.11 16.95
C GLN A 56 9.01 -7.03 16.16
N GLU A 57 10.34 -6.96 16.31
CA GLU A 57 11.22 -6.13 15.51
C GLU A 57 11.27 -6.53 14.02
N ASP A 58 11.24 -7.82 13.69
CA ASP A 58 11.30 -8.30 12.31
C ASP A 58 10.01 -8.01 11.57
N LEU A 59 8.86 -8.15 12.23
CA LEU A 59 7.55 -7.71 11.70
C LEU A 59 7.56 -6.20 11.43
N ARG A 60 8.08 -5.39 12.37
CA ARG A 60 8.20 -3.93 12.20
C ARG A 60 9.14 -3.56 11.04
N ARG A 61 10.25 -4.27 10.86
CA ARG A 61 11.17 -4.08 9.72
C ARG A 61 10.53 -4.46 8.39
N GLU A 62 9.69 -5.48 8.34
CA GLU A 62 8.96 -5.86 7.12
C GLU A 62 7.90 -4.83 6.74
N GLU A 63 7.14 -4.30 7.71
CA GLU A 63 6.19 -3.22 7.48
C GLU A 63 6.88 -1.95 6.99
N GLU A 64 8.01 -1.57 7.60
CA GLU A 64 8.81 -0.45 7.12
C GLU A 64 9.32 -0.66 5.70
N LYS A 65 9.77 -1.87 5.33
CA LYS A 65 10.18 -2.19 3.96
C LYS A 65 9.01 -2.10 2.98
N LYS A 66 7.84 -2.61 3.34
CA LYS A 66 6.61 -2.53 2.54
C LYS A 66 6.16 -1.07 2.38
N ALA A 67 6.22 -0.26 3.43
CA ALA A 67 5.92 1.17 3.40
C ALA A 67 6.92 1.95 2.54
N ARG A 68 8.22 1.66 2.63
CA ARG A 68 9.24 2.26 1.76
C ARG A 68 9.03 1.89 0.29
N LEU A 69 8.74 0.62 -0.01
CA LEU A 69 8.40 0.15 -1.35
C LEU A 69 7.11 0.79 -1.88
N ALA A 70 6.09 0.96 -1.04
CA ALA A 70 4.85 1.64 -1.40
C ALA A 70 5.10 3.12 -1.74
N ARG A 71 5.93 3.81 -0.96
CA ARG A 71 6.35 5.20 -1.25
C ARG A 71 7.12 5.29 -2.56
N LEU A 72 8.03 4.35 -2.83
CA LEU A 72 8.77 4.29 -4.10
C LEU A 72 7.87 3.99 -5.30
N LYS A 73 6.93 3.05 -5.16
CA LYS A 73 5.93 2.77 -6.20
C LYS A 73 5.02 3.96 -6.44
N ALA A 74 4.57 4.65 -5.39
CA ALA A 74 3.74 5.85 -5.50
C ALA A 74 4.49 6.98 -6.23
N ALA A 75 5.78 7.17 -5.92
CA ALA A 75 6.64 8.11 -6.62
C ALA A 75 6.89 7.70 -8.08
N GLY A 76 7.10 6.41 -8.36
CA GLY A 76 7.26 5.91 -9.74
C GLY A 76 5.99 6.08 -10.57
N LEU A 77 4.81 5.85 -9.98
CA LEU A 77 3.52 5.98 -10.65
C LEU A 77 3.20 7.43 -11.00
N SER A 78 3.57 8.40 -10.15
CA SER A 78 3.36 9.82 -10.42
C SER A 78 4.25 10.30 -11.58
N ILE A 79 5.49 9.82 -11.65
CA ILE A 79 6.40 10.11 -12.77
C ILE A 79 5.88 9.50 -14.07
N LEU A 80 5.37 8.27 -14.04
CA LEU A 80 4.80 7.62 -15.22
C LEU A 80 3.56 8.37 -15.74
N LYS A 81 2.66 8.79 -14.84
CA LYS A 81 1.47 9.58 -15.19
C LYS A 81 1.84 10.92 -15.80
N THR A 82 2.79 11.63 -15.19
CA THR A 82 3.24 12.93 -15.71
C THR A 82 3.93 12.79 -17.07
N ALA A 83 4.78 11.77 -17.27
CA ALA A 83 5.37 11.47 -18.57
C ALA A 83 4.32 11.20 -19.66
N LEU A 84 3.28 10.42 -19.35
CA LEU A 84 2.19 10.14 -20.30
C LEU A 84 1.44 11.43 -20.68
N VAL A 85 1.13 12.29 -19.70
CA VAL A 85 0.48 13.59 -19.95
C VAL A 85 1.37 14.47 -20.82
N VAL A 86 2.67 14.54 -20.55
CA VAL A 86 3.62 15.34 -21.34
C VAL A 86 3.69 14.84 -22.78
N VAL A 87 3.75 13.53 -23.02
CA VAL A 87 3.74 12.97 -24.38
C VAL A 87 2.43 13.29 -25.08
N ALA A 88 1.28 13.15 -24.42
CA ALA A 88 -0.02 13.51 -24.99
C ALA A 88 -0.12 15.00 -25.34
N LEU A 89 0.43 15.87 -24.49
CA LEU A 89 0.52 17.31 -24.75
C LEU A 89 1.41 17.60 -25.96
N PHE A 90 2.57 16.95 -26.04
CA PHE A 90 3.50 17.10 -27.16
C PHE A 90 2.92 16.62 -28.47
N THR A 91 2.19 15.51 -28.51
CA THR A 91 1.55 15.05 -29.75
C THR A 91 0.40 15.97 -30.15
N LEU A 92 -0.43 16.41 -29.20
CA LEU A 92 -1.53 17.30 -29.48
C LEU A 92 -1.03 18.68 -29.96
N PHE A 93 -0.10 19.31 -29.26
CA PHE A 93 0.41 20.62 -29.67
C PHE A 93 1.44 20.53 -30.79
N GLY A 94 2.21 19.45 -30.90
CA GLY A 94 3.23 19.28 -31.92
C GLY A 94 2.70 18.78 -33.27
N PHE A 95 1.56 18.09 -33.31
CA PHE A 95 0.95 17.63 -34.56
C PHE A 95 -0.41 18.28 -34.84
N LEU A 96 -1.33 18.31 -33.87
CA LEU A 96 -2.70 18.77 -34.13
C LEU A 96 -2.76 20.27 -34.40
N MET A 97 -2.11 21.08 -33.54
CA MET A 97 -2.07 22.54 -33.72
C MET A 97 -1.42 22.98 -35.04
N PRO A 98 -0.22 22.49 -35.42
CA PRO A 98 0.37 22.86 -36.71
C PRO A 98 -0.44 22.37 -37.90
N ALA A 99 -1.05 21.19 -37.84
CA ALA A 99 -1.96 20.73 -38.90
C ALA A 99 -3.13 21.70 -39.08
N LEU A 100 -3.84 22.04 -38.00
CA LEU A 100 -4.95 23.00 -38.03
C LEU A 100 -4.50 24.38 -38.53
N PHE A 101 -3.31 24.84 -38.13
CA PHE A 101 -2.74 26.10 -38.60
C PHE A 101 -2.48 26.09 -40.11
N VAL A 102 -1.91 25.01 -40.64
CA VAL A 102 -1.68 24.85 -42.09
C VAL A 102 -3.00 24.86 -42.86
N PHE A 103 -4.02 24.12 -42.39
CA PHE A 103 -5.35 24.15 -43.00
C PHE A 103 -5.98 25.54 -42.98
N LEU A 104 -5.83 26.27 -41.87
CA LEU A 104 -6.33 27.64 -41.74
C LEU A 104 -5.66 28.56 -42.75
N VAL A 105 -4.34 28.52 -42.88
CA VAL A 105 -3.59 29.37 -43.84
C VAL A 105 -3.99 29.04 -45.27
N ILE A 106 -4.07 27.76 -45.63
CA ILE A 106 -4.51 27.33 -46.97
C ILE A 106 -5.95 27.79 -47.23
N GLY A 107 -6.85 27.60 -46.27
CA GLY A 107 -8.24 28.03 -46.37
C GLY A 107 -8.38 29.54 -46.58
N LEU A 108 -7.62 30.34 -45.82
CA LEU A 108 -7.58 31.80 -46.00
C LEU A 108 -7.03 32.20 -47.37
N ALA A 109 -5.98 31.53 -47.85
CA ALA A 109 -5.41 31.82 -49.17
C ALA A 109 -6.41 31.53 -50.30
N VAL A 110 -7.14 30.42 -50.22
CA VAL A 110 -8.20 30.07 -51.19
C VAL A 110 -9.36 31.06 -51.11
N CYS A 111 -9.84 31.40 -49.91
CA CYS A 111 -10.90 32.38 -49.72
C CYS A 111 -10.51 33.78 -50.23
N ALA A 112 -9.29 34.23 -49.94
CA ALA A 112 -8.78 35.51 -50.40
C ALA A 112 -8.61 35.53 -51.92
N GLY A 113 -8.06 34.47 -52.52
CA GLY A 113 -7.94 34.33 -53.96
C GLY A 113 -9.30 34.31 -54.68
N TRP A 114 -10.26 33.56 -54.14
CA TRP A 114 -11.64 33.53 -54.66
C TRP A 114 -12.33 34.89 -54.55
N TRP A 115 -12.20 35.57 -53.40
CA TRP A 115 -12.76 36.90 -53.19
C TRP A 115 -12.15 37.94 -54.15
N PHE A 116 -10.83 37.90 -54.35
CA PHE A 116 -10.13 38.78 -55.28
C PHE A 116 -10.57 38.53 -56.73
N MET A 117 -10.73 37.27 -57.13
CA MET A 117 -11.19 36.91 -58.48
C MET A 117 -12.65 37.33 -58.75
N HIS A 118 -13.52 37.26 -57.73
CA HIS A 118 -14.95 37.57 -57.89
C HIS A 118 -15.29 39.06 -57.71
N ARG A 119 -14.36 39.85 -57.15
CA ARG A 119 -14.53 41.29 -56.88
C ARG A 119 -13.59 42.17 -57.71
N GLY A 120 -12.62 41.58 -58.39
CA GLY A 120 -11.64 42.24 -59.26
C GLY A 120 -12.01 42.26 -60.75
N PHE A 121 -13.26 41.90 -61.09
CA PHE A 121 -13.89 42.11 -62.40
C PHE A 121 -15.12 43.00 -62.20
#